data_AF-A0A7C4GQ80-F1
#
_entry.id   AF-A0A7C4GQ80-F1
#
_cell.length_a   1.000
_cell.length_b   1.000
_cell.length_c   1.000
_cell.angle_alpha   90.00
_cell.angle_beta   90.00
_cell.angle_gamma   90.00
#
_symmetry.space_group_name_H-M   'P 1'
#
loop_
_entity.id
_entity.type
_entity.pdbx_description
1 polymer ?
#
loop_
_entity_poly.entity_id
_entity_poly.type
_entity_poly.pdbx_seq_one_letter_code
_entity_poly.pdbx_strand_id
1 'polypeptide(L)' 'MKDIILHGGAGTRLRPLTFSGPKQLIPVANKPVSQYVLEDLRDAGIRDIAIV' A
#
# COMPACT_ATOMS: atom_id res chain seq x y z
N MET A 1 13.14 -2.52 -14.51
CA MET A 1 12.46 -1.22 -14.28
C MET A 1 12.32 -1.04 -12.78
N LYS A 2 12.47 0.19 -12.26
CA LYS A 2 12.36 0.49 -10.82
C LYS A 2 11.07 1.28 -10.58
N ASP A 3 10.45 1.09 -9.42
CA ASP A 3 9.26 1.85 -9.05
C ASP A 3 9.24 2.21 -7.54
N ILE A 4 8.34 3.10 -7.16
CA ILE A 4 8.16 3.61 -5.81
C ILE A 4 6.67 3.62 -5.39
N ILE A 5 6.36 2.99 -4.26
CA ILE A 5 5.05 3.06 -3.62
C ILE A 5 5.11 4.10 -2.50
N LEU A 6 4.29 5.15 -2.61
CA LEU A 6 4.16 6.18 -1.58
C LEU A 6 3.18 5.71 -0.48
N HIS A 7 3.75 5.35 0.67
CA HIS A 7 3.14 4.76 1.85
C HIS A 7 2.96 5.77 3.01
N GLY A 8 2.83 7.06 2.67
CA GLY A 8 2.63 8.14 3.63
C GLY A 8 1.17 8.57 3.87
N GLY A 9 1.04 9.65 4.64
CA GLY A 9 -0.22 10.36 4.91
C GLY A 9 -0.99 9.84 6.13
N ALA A 10 -1.47 10.77 6.97
CA ALA A 10 -2.11 10.45 8.27
C ALA A 10 -3.51 9.80 8.18
N GLY A 11 -4.08 9.63 6.98
CA GLY A 11 -5.32 8.88 6.77
C GLY A 11 -6.53 9.36 7.57
N THR A 12 -6.61 10.66 7.92
CA THR A 12 -7.54 11.19 8.93
C THR A 12 -9.03 10.97 8.62
N ARG A 13 -9.40 10.86 7.33
CA ARG A 13 -10.77 10.58 6.88
C ARG A 13 -11.23 9.15 7.15
N LEU A 14 -10.31 8.21 7.38
CA LEU A 14 -10.60 6.79 7.62
C LEU A 14 -10.56 6.42 9.11
N ARG A 15 -10.45 7.41 10.00
CA ARG A 15 -10.51 7.14 11.45
C ARG A 15 -11.86 6.51 11.82
N PRO A 16 -11.87 5.52 12.75
CA PRO A 16 -10.77 5.12 13.63
C PRO A 16 -9.77 4.12 13.05
N LEU A 17 -9.98 3.60 11.82
CA LEU A 17 -9.16 2.53 11.24
C LEU A 17 -7.68 2.89 11.08
N THR A 18 -7.38 4.18 10.94
CA THR A 18 -6.03 4.72 10.73
C THR A 18 -5.44 5.36 11.99
N PHE A 19 -6.04 5.14 13.17
CA PHE A 19 -5.53 5.74 14.42
C PHE A 19 -4.24 5.06 14.90
N SER A 20 -4.13 3.75 14.70
CA SER A 20 -2.99 2.92 15.14
C SER A 20 -2.07 2.45 14.00
N GLY A 21 -2.40 2.75 12.74
CA GLY A 21 -1.66 2.25 11.60
C GLY A 21 -1.93 2.97 10.28
N PRO A 22 -1.08 2.73 9.26
CA PRO A 22 -1.19 3.37 7.95
C PRO A 22 -2.41 2.85 7.17
N LYS A 23 -3.03 3.72 6.38
CA LYS A 23 -4.21 3.38 5.55
C LYS A 23 -3.96 2.25 4.56
N GLN A 24 -2.71 2.09 4.12
CA GLN A 24 -2.29 1.14 3.10
C GLN A 24 -2.27 -0.31 3.62
N LEU A 25 -2.23 -0.51 4.94
CA LEU A 25 -2.27 -1.85 5.56
C LEU A 25 -3.69 -2.29 5.97
N ILE A 26 -4.70 -1.45 5.75
CA ILE A 26 -6.09 -1.82 6.00
C ILE A 26 -6.45 -3.01 5.09
N PRO A 27 -7.02 -4.10 5.64
CA PRO A 27 -7.41 -5.25 4.84
C PRO A 27 -8.67 -4.94 4.03
N VAL A 28 -8.62 -5.25 2.74
CA VAL A 28 -9.76 -5.27 1.81
C VAL A 28 -9.78 -6.66 1.19
N ALA A 29 -10.92 -7.35 1.28
CA ALA A 29 -11.08 -8.73 0.80
C ALA A 29 -9.92 -9.67 1.23
N ASN A 30 -9.54 -9.60 2.52
CA ASN A 30 -8.49 -10.39 3.16
C ASN A 30 -7.05 -10.10 2.71
N LYS A 31 -6.82 -9.02 1.95
CA LYS A 31 -5.47 -8.56 1.59
C LYS A 31 -5.27 -7.10 2.02
N PRO A 32 -4.09 -6.71 2.53
CA PRO A 32 -3.76 -5.30 2.70
C PRO A 32 -3.91 -4.55 1.38
N VAL A 33 -4.39 -3.30 1.40
CA VAL A 33 -4.49 -2.47 0.16
C VAL A 33 -3.17 -2.42 -0.60
N SER A 34 -2.03 -2.32 0.10
CA SER A 34 -0.70 -2.31 -0.53
C SER A 34 -0.34 -3.59 -1.29
N GLN A 35 -0.94 -4.73 -0.94
CA GLN A 35 -0.67 -6.00 -1.63
C GLN A 35 -1.21 -5.98 -3.06
N TYR A 36 -2.35 -5.33 -3.31
CA TYR A 36 -2.87 -5.19 -4.67
C TYR A 36 -1.90 -4.41 -5.56
N VAL A 37 -1.34 -3.31 -5.04
CA VAL A 37 -0.35 -2.51 -5.76
C VAL A 37 0.90 -3.34 -6.06
N LEU A 38 1.38 -4.12 -5.09
CA LEU A 38 2.54 -5.01 -5.30
C LEU A 38 2.27 -6.09 -6.35
N GLU A 39 1.06 -6.66 -6.37
CA GLU A 39 0.64 -7.65 -7.38
C GLU A 39 0.63 -7.02 -8.78
N ASP A 40 0.08 -5.81 -8.93
CA ASP A 40 0.07 -5.06 -10.20
C ASP A 40 1.50 -4.77 -10.69
N LEU A 41 2.39 -4.31 -9.81
CA LEU A 41 3.80 -4.03 -10.15
C LEU A 41 4.56 -5.31 -10.54
N ARG A 42 4.33 -6.41 -9.82
CA ARG A 42 4.89 -7.72 -10.15
C ARG A 42 4.44 -8.15 -11.55
N ASP A 43 3.16 -8.03 -11.85
CA ASP A 43 2.57 -8.46 -13.12
C ASP A 43 3.04 -7.57 -14.29
N ALA A 44 3.38 -6.31 -14.02
CA ALA A 44 4.09 -5.42 -14.93
C ALA A 44 5.59 -5.75 -15.10
N GLY A 45 6.11 -6.77 -14.42
CA GLY A 45 7.51 -7.18 -14.49
C GLY A 45 8.50 -6.31 -13.69
N ILE A 46 8.00 -5.48 -12.78
CA ILE A 46 8.82 -4.63 -11.91
C ILE A 46 9.29 -5.47 -10.71
N ARG A 47 10.60 -5.47 -10.46
CA ARG A 47 11.23 -6.26 -9.38
C ARG A 47 11.99 -5.42 -8.36
N ASP A 48 12.32 -4.19 -8.71
CA ASP A 48 13.01 -3.23 -7.85
C ASP A 48 11.99 -2.19 -7.39
N ILE A 49 11.47 -2.35 -6.16
CA ILE A 49 10.40 -1.50 -5.62
C ILE A 49 10.88 -0.86 -4.33
N ALA A 50 10.82 0.47 -4.25
CA ALA A 50 10.97 1.21 -3.00
C ALA A 50 9.60 1.50 -2.40
N ILE A 51 9.48 1.44 -1.08
CA ILE A 51 8.26 1.83 -0.35
C ILE A 51 8.65 2.95 0.61
N VAL A 52 7.96 4.09 0.53
CA VAL A 52 8.32 5.32 1.27
C VAL A 52 7.14 5.86 2.06
#